data_AF-A0A151UDA3-F1
#
_entry.id   AF-A0A151UDA3-F1
#
_cell.length_a   1.000
_cell.length_b   1.000
_cell.length_c   1.000
_cell.angle_alpha   90.00
_cell.angle_beta   90.00
_cell.angle_gamma   90.00
#
_symmetry.space_group_name_H-M   'P 1'
#
loop_
_entity.id
_entity.type
_entity.pdbx_description
1 polymer ?
#
loop_
_entity_poly.entity_id
_entity_poly.type
_entity_poly.pdbx_seq_one_letter_code
_entity_poly.pdbx_strand_id
1 'polypeptide(L)' 'MVPADSGLCCIDEFDKMSLEHQALLEAMEQQCVSIAKAGLVASLSSRTSVLAAANPVGGHYK' A
#
# COMPACT_ATOMS: atom_id res chain seq x y z
N MET A 1 5.03 -3.33 0.34
CA MET A 1 4.76 -3.75 -1.06
C MET A 1 6.03 -4.16 -1.81
N VAL A 2 7.08 -3.32 -1.89
CA VAL A 2 8.37 -3.68 -2.54
C VAL A 2 9.00 -5.00 -2.03
N PRO A 3 9.05 -5.27 -0.70
CA PRO A 3 9.59 -6.55 -0.21
C PRO A 3 8.75 -7.79 -0.56
N ALA A 4 7.51 -7.59 -1.01
CA ALA A 4 6.55 -8.63 -1.36
C ALA A 4 6.26 -8.64 -2.88
N ASP A 5 7.21 -8.16 -3.69
CA ASP A 5 7.09 -8.20 -5.16
C ASP A 5 6.82 -9.63 -5.65
N SER A 6 5.88 -9.75 -6.59
CA SER A 6 5.32 -11.01 -7.09
C SER A 6 4.64 -11.90 -6.03
N GLY A 7 4.37 -11.37 -4.84
CA GLY A 7 3.74 -12.07 -3.71
C GLY A 7 2.44 -11.42 -3.21
N LEU A 8 2.12 -11.65 -1.93
CA LEU A 8 0.95 -11.11 -1.25
C LEU A 8 1.37 -10.12 -0.15
N CYS A 9 0.76 -8.95 -0.14
CA CYS A 9 0.90 -7.93 0.88
C CYS A 9 -0.42 -7.83 1.67
N CYS A 10 -0.43 -8.35 2.89
CA CYS A 10 -1.59 -8.25 3.78
C CYS A 10 -1.58 -6.93 4.56
N ILE A 11 -2.72 -6.26 4.66
CA ILE A 11 -2.89 -5.02 5.41
C ILE A 11 -4.08 -5.20 6.36
N ASP A 12 -3.84 -5.03 7.65
CA ASP A 12 -4.90 -5.05 8.66
C ASP A 12 -5.28 -3.61 9.05
N GLU A 13 -6.46 -3.46 9.65
CA GLU A 13 -6.99 -2.17 10.11
C GLU A 13 -6.90 -1.06 9.04
N PHE A 14 -7.24 -1.40 7.78
CA PHE A 14 -7.11 -0.48 6.64
C PHE A 14 -7.86 0.83 6.86
N ASP A 15 -8.95 0.80 7.64
CA ASP A 15 -9.73 1.97 8.05
C ASP A 15 -9.00 2.92 9.02
N LYS A 16 -7.93 2.46 9.68
CA LYS A 16 -7.09 3.23 10.62
C LYS A 16 -5.82 3.81 9.99
N MET A 17 -5.55 3.48 8.72
CA MET A 17 -4.35 3.94 8.06
C MET A 17 -4.35 5.49 7.93
N SER A 18 -3.24 6.13 8.29
CA SER A 18 -3.07 7.60 8.20
C SER A 18 -2.98 8.08 6.75
N LEU A 19 -2.85 9.40 6.53
CA LEU A 19 -2.81 10.10 5.23
C LEU A 19 -1.74 9.63 4.21
N GLU A 20 -1.00 8.56 4.49
CA GLU A 20 0.03 7.97 3.61
C GLU A 20 -0.55 7.08 2.50
N HIS A 21 -1.86 7.15 2.25
CA HIS A 21 -2.53 6.37 1.19
C HIS A 21 -1.96 6.64 -0.20
N GLN A 22 -1.37 7.81 -0.43
CA GLN A 22 -0.93 8.22 -1.77
C GLN A 22 0.20 7.32 -2.32
N ALA A 23 1.14 6.90 -1.47
CA ALA A 23 2.17 5.95 -1.86
C ALA A 23 1.61 4.53 -2.10
N LEU A 24 0.56 4.15 -1.36
CA LEU A 24 -0.14 2.89 -1.56
C LEU A 24 -0.88 2.89 -2.90
N LEU A 25 -1.59 3.98 -3.22
CA LEU A 25 -2.31 4.14 -4.48
C LEU A 25 -1.35 4.08 -5.67
N GLU A 26 -0.21 4.78 -5.60
CA GLU A 26 0.84 4.70 -6.63
C GLU A 26 1.31 3.25 -6.83
N ALA A 27 1.65 2.57 -5.73
CA ALA A 27 2.13 1.19 -5.77
C ALA A 27 1.10 0.21 -6.34
N MET A 28 -0.19 0.45 -6.12
CA MET A 28 -1.29 -0.40 -6.64
C MET A 28 -1.59 -0.11 -8.11
N GLU A 29 -1.57 1.16 -8.53
CA GLU A 29 -1.92 1.57 -9.89
C GLU A 29 -0.76 1.36 -10.87
N GLN A 30 0.46 1.76 -10.49
CA GLN A 30 1.64 1.69 -11.35
C GLN A 30 2.45 0.40 -11.15
N GLN A 31 2.11 -0.41 -10.14
CA GLN A 31 2.88 -1.60 -9.72
C GLN A 31 4.36 -1.28 -9.45
N CYS A 32 4.61 -0.04 -9.03
CA CYS A 32 5.93 0.55 -8.83
C CYS A 32 5.86 1.65 -7.77
N VAL A 33 6.95 1.86 -7.04
CA VAL A 33 7.08 2.95 -6.06
C VAL A 33 8.24 3.84 -6.47
N SER A 34 7.96 5.13 -6.66
CA SER A 34 8.98 6.15 -6.88
C SER A 34 9.46 6.76 -5.56
N ILE A 35 10.78 6.91 -5.42
CA ILE A 35 11.41 7.49 -4.23
C ILE A 35 12.35 8.60 -4.70
N ALA A 36 12.10 9.82 -4.22
CA ALA A 36 12.97 10.97 -4.43
C ALA A 36 13.28 11.64 -3.08
N LYS A 37 14.32 11.17 -2.38
CA LYS A 37 14.70 11.66 -1.05
C LYS A 37 16.19 11.45 -0.79
N ALA A 38 16.79 12.29 0.05
CA ALA A 38 18.20 12.20 0.45
C ALA A 38 19.19 12.11 -0.74
N GLY A 39 18.87 12.80 -1.84
CA GLY A 39 19.68 12.78 -3.07
C GLY A 39 19.55 11.49 -3.90
N LEU A 40 18.72 10.54 -3.48
CA LEU A 40 18.42 9.31 -4.20
C LEU A 40 17.11 9.47 -4.96
N VAL A 41 17.18 9.19 -6.27
CA VAL A 41 16.03 9.08 -7.15
C VAL A 41 16.02 7.65 -7.69
N ALA A 42 15.03 6.87 -7.28
CA ALA A 42 14.91 5.46 -7.64
C ALA A 42 13.45 5.08 -7.89
N SER A 43 13.26 4.07 -8.72
CA SER A 43 11.96 3.47 -9.00
C SER A 43 12.06 1.98 -8.70
N LEU A 44 11.20 1.48 -7.81
CA LEU A 44 11.25 0.11 -7.30
C LEU A 44 9.98 -0.65 -7.69
N SER A 45 10.12 -1.83 -8.27
CA SER A 45 8.97 -2.67 -8.62
C SER A 45 8.22 -3.13 -7.37
N SER A 46 6.89 -3.14 -7.45
CA SER A 46 5.99 -3.55 -6.36
C SER A 46 4.78 -4.31 -6.90
N ARG A 47 4.99 -5.29 -7.79
CA ARG A 47 3.97 -6.13 -8.41
C ARG A 47 3.44 -7.14 -7.38
N THR A 48 2.70 -6.66 -6.38
CA THR A 48 2.19 -7.48 -5.28
C THR A 48 0.67 -7.48 -5.30
N SER A 49 0.05 -8.60 -4.94
CA SER A 49 -1.39 -8.64 -4.67
C SER A 49 -1.64 -8.09 -3.27
N VAL A 50 -2.72 -7.33 -3.07
CA VAL A 50 -3.07 -6.76 -1.76
C VAL A 50 -4.28 -7.47 -1.19
N LEU A 51 -4.19 -7.91 0.06
CA LEU A 51 -5.32 -8.38 0.86
C LEU A 51 -5.49 -7.41 2.03
N ALA A 52 -6.64 -6.73 2.10
CA ALA A 52 -6.89 -5.75 3.16
C ALA A 52 -8.08 -6.17 4.02
N ALA A 53 -7.91 -6.07 5.34
CA ALA A 53 -8.98 -6.13 6.32
C ALA A 53 -9.29 -4.71 6.83
N ALA A 54 -10.56 -4.36 6.90
CA ALA A 54 -11.01 -3.04 7.32
C ALA A 54 -12.31 -3.18 8.12
N ASN A 55 -12.47 -2.36 9.15
CA ASN A 55 -13.73 -2.27 9.88
C ASN A 55 -14.68 -1.30 9.18
N PRO A 56 -16.01 -1.54 9.24
CA PRO A 56 -16.97 -0.58 8.74
C PRO A 56 -16.97 0.66 9.64
N VAL A 57 -17.41 1.78 9.09
CA VAL A 57 -17.60 3.01 9.88
C VAL A 57 -18.60 2.73 11.00
N GLY A 58 -18.16 2.92 12.26
CA GLY A 58 -18.94 2.61 13.45
C GLY A 58 -18.76 1.19 14.03
N GLY A 59 -17.90 0.35 13.46
CA GLY A 59 -17.45 -0.92 14.05
C GLY A 59 -18.40 -2.12 13.90
N HIS A 60 -19.59 -1.94 13.33
CA HIS A 60 -20.55 -3.01 13.12
C HIS A 60 -21.17 -2.94 11.71
N TYR A 61 -21.34 -4.09 11.06
CA TYR A 61 -22.12 -4.23 9.84
C TYR A 61 -23.62 -4.33 10.19
N LYS A 62 -24.49 -3.74 9.38
CA LYS A 62 -25.95 -3.88 9.49
C LYS A 62 -26.46 -4.94 8.54
#